data_AF-A0AAU5ZEH3-F1
#
_entry.id   AF-A0AAU5ZEH3-F1
#
_cell.length_a   1.000
_cell.length_b   1.000
_cell.length_c   1.000
_cell.angle_alpha   90.00
_cell.angle_beta   90.00
_cell.angle_gamma   90.00
#
_symmetry.space_group_name_H-M   'P 1'
#
loop_
_entity.id
_entity.type
_entity.pdbx_description
1 polymer ?
#
loop_
_entity_poly.entity_id
_entity_poly.type
_entity_poly.pdbx_seq_one_letter_code
_entity_poly.pdbx_strand_id
1 'polypeptide(L)'
;MPSIYGSTSTTCNLMYGDDPNRRSTVYGDPDTAIRVLQRNLNFCYGSKLAVDGIYGSNTRAVVKLVQRKHKLVADGIYGPKTRSAMNWRLYSSATQSWSKGCSSPL
;
A
#
# COMPACT_ATOMS: atom_id res chain seq x y z
N MET A 1 -8.45 12.54 -4.28
CA MET A 1 -8.45 11.14 -3.80
C MET A 1 -7.41 10.43 -4.65
N PRO A 2 -6.24 9.97 -4.15
CA PRO A 2 -5.71 8.71 -4.66
C PRO A 2 -6.76 7.70 -4.22
N SER A 3 -7.82 7.62 -5.01
CA SER A 3 -8.96 6.82 -4.67
C SER A 3 -8.49 5.39 -4.77
N ILE A 4 -8.97 4.61 -3.80
CA ILE A 4 -8.90 3.17 -3.83
C ILE A 4 -9.60 2.63 -5.12
N TYR A 5 -10.32 3.50 -5.85
CA TYR A 5 -10.92 3.29 -7.17
C TYR A 5 -10.13 3.83 -8.39
N GLY A 6 -9.13 4.69 -8.21
CA GLY A 6 -8.44 5.39 -9.30
C GLY A 6 -7.01 4.91 -9.52
N SER A 7 -6.46 4.16 -8.56
CA SER A 7 -5.26 3.39 -8.81
C SER A 7 -5.67 1.97 -9.16
N THR A 8 -5.91 1.73 -10.45
CA THR A 8 -5.88 0.39 -11.04
C THR A 8 -4.60 -0.37 -10.66
N SER A 9 -3.56 0.34 -10.22
CA SER A 9 -2.29 -0.17 -9.70
C SER A 9 -2.35 -0.77 -8.28
N THR A 10 -3.39 -0.50 -7.47
CA THR A 10 -3.56 -1.18 -6.15
C THR A 10 -4.09 -2.61 -6.29
N THR A 11 -4.47 -3.02 -7.50
CA THR A 11 -4.90 -4.37 -7.86
C THR A 11 -3.73 -5.29 -8.19
N CYS A 12 -2.52 -4.75 -8.30
CA CYS A 12 -1.30 -5.52 -8.49
C CYS A 12 -0.89 -6.20 -7.18
N ASN A 13 -0.59 -7.49 -7.25
CA ASN A 13 0.14 -8.18 -6.18
C ASN A 13 1.55 -7.60 -6.15
N LEU A 14 1.85 -6.70 -5.22
CA LEU A 14 3.18 -6.13 -5.08
C LEU A 14 4.06 -7.12 -4.31
N MET A 15 5.20 -7.47 -4.91
CA MET A 15 6.15 -8.44 -4.39
C MET A 15 7.55 -7.83 -4.27
N TYR A 16 8.42 -8.54 -3.54
CA TYR A 16 9.82 -8.14 -3.38
C TYR A 16 10.52 -8.05 -4.75
N GLY A 17 11.14 -6.90 -5.02
CA GLY A 17 11.84 -6.64 -6.28
C GLY A 17 11.03 -5.92 -7.34
N ASP A 18 9.78 -5.53 -7.06
CA ASP A 18 9.06 -4.58 -7.92
C ASP A 18 9.74 -3.20 -7.84
N ASP A 19 10.08 -2.67 -9.01
CA ASP A 19 10.78 -1.40 -9.20
C ASP A 19 9.94 -0.43 -10.06
N PRO A 20 10.17 0.90 -9.92
CA PRO A 20 9.38 1.93 -10.59
C PRO A 20 9.58 2.00 -12.11
N ASN A 21 10.59 1.32 -12.66
CA ASN A 21 10.89 1.28 -14.10
C ASN A 21 10.47 -0.04 -14.76
N ARG A 22 9.79 -0.94 -14.04
CA ARG A 22 9.22 -2.14 -14.63
C ARG A 22 8.19 -1.75 -15.69
N ARG A 23 8.57 -1.83 -16.98
CA ARG A 23 7.66 -1.69 -18.13
C ARG A 23 6.56 -2.75 -18.01
N SER A 24 5.48 -2.40 -17.33
CA SER A 24 4.37 -3.29 -17.11
C SER A 24 3.17 -2.72 -17.84
N THR A 25 2.75 -3.40 -18.89
CA THR A 25 1.48 -3.18 -19.63
C THR A 25 0.25 -3.52 -18.77
N VAL A 26 0.41 -3.59 -17.44
CA VAL A 26 -0.59 -3.98 -16.46
C VAL A 26 -1.10 -2.71 -15.79
N TYR A 27 -2.21 -2.19 -16.31
CA TYR A 27 -3.12 -1.23 -15.67
C TYR A 27 -2.60 -0.50 -14.40
N GLY A 28 -1.91 0.64 -14.60
CA GLY A 28 -1.51 1.59 -13.55
C GLY A 28 -0.01 1.63 -13.26
N ASP A 29 0.49 2.74 -12.74
CA ASP A 29 1.92 2.93 -12.42
C ASP A 29 2.31 2.18 -11.13
N PRO A 30 3.16 1.13 -11.19
CA PRO A 30 3.59 0.38 -10.01
C PRO A 30 4.37 1.26 -9.01
N ASP A 31 5.14 2.23 -9.51
CA ASP A 31 5.80 3.27 -8.70
C ASP A 31 4.82 3.99 -7.78
N THR A 32 3.71 4.46 -8.35
CA THR A 32 2.70 5.22 -7.61
C THR A 32 2.03 4.33 -6.55
N ALA A 33 1.75 3.06 -6.86
CA ALA A 33 1.18 2.13 -5.90
C ALA A 33 2.11 1.87 -4.71
N ILE A 34 3.40 1.63 -4.97
CA ILE A 34 4.38 1.37 -3.91
C ILE A 34 4.58 2.61 -3.05
N ARG A 35 4.69 3.80 -3.64
CA ARG A 35 4.79 5.06 -2.88
C ARG A 35 3.57 5.30 -2.01
N VAL A 36 2.37 5.04 -2.53
CA VAL A 36 1.13 5.16 -1.76
C VAL A 36 1.11 4.17 -0.59
N LEU A 37 1.52 2.92 -0.83
CA LEU A 37 1.66 1.91 0.22
C LEU A 37 2.65 2.37 1.30
N GLN A 38 3.86 2.80 0.92
CA GLN A 38 4.90 3.25 1.85
C GLN A 38 4.42 4.45 2.69
N ARG A 39 3.78 5.45 2.07
CA ARG A 39 3.18 6.59 2.79
C ARG A 39 2.13 6.12 3.80
N ASN A 40 1.26 5.20 3.38
CA ASN A 40 0.21 4.68 4.24
C ASN A 40 0.79 3.87 5.41
N LEU A 41 1.80 3.04 5.16
CA LEU A 41 2.52 2.29 6.19
C LEU A 41 3.19 3.22 7.20
N ASN A 42 3.76 4.34 6.74
CA ASN A 42 4.37 5.32 7.63
C ASN A 42 3.31 6.03 8.49
N PHE A 43 2.19 6.42 7.88
CA PHE A 43 1.14 7.17 8.57
C PHE A 43 0.31 6.31 9.53
N CYS A 44 -0.17 5.15 9.07
CA CYS A 44 -1.10 4.30 9.83
C CYS A 44 -0.41 3.30 10.76
N TYR A 45 0.85 2.98 10.50
CA TYR A 45 1.59 1.98 11.27
C TYR A 45 2.87 2.56 11.91
N GLY A 46 3.16 3.85 11.72
CA GLY A 46 4.36 4.48 12.29
C GLY A 46 5.66 3.94 11.70
N SER A 47 5.58 3.33 10.52
CA SER A 47 6.74 2.79 9.81
C SER A 47 7.67 3.95 9.41
N LYS A 48 8.98 3.79 9.45
CA LYS A 48 9.95 4.81 9.00
C LYS A 48 10.56 4.42 7.66
N LEU A 49 9.71 4.05 6.70
CA LEU A 49 10.15 3.63 5.38
C LEU A 49 10.51 4.83 4.51
N ALA A 50 11.51 4.66 3.64
CA ALA A 50 11.71 5.55 2.51
C ALA A 50 10.52 5.43 1.55
N VAL A 51 10.04 6.56 1.02
CA VAL A 51 8.98 6.60 0.00
C VAL A 51 9.62 6.70 -1.38
N ASP A 52 10.42 5.70 -1.71
CA ASP A 52 11.23 5.63 -2.93
C ASP A 52 10.49 5.00 -4.12
N GLY A 53 9.33 4.38 -3.88
CA GLY A 53 8.59 3.64 -4.91
C GLY A 53 9.18 2.26 -5.20
N ILE A 54 10.07 1.75 -4.35
CA ILE A 54 10.73 0.45 -4.50
C ILE A 54 10.19 -0.52 -3.46
N TYR A 55 9.72 -1.70 -3.88
CA TYR A 55 9.33 -2.75 -2.93
C TYR A 55 10.58 -3.51 -2.44
N GLY A 56 11.34 -2.85 -1.57
CA GLY A 56 12.57 -3.38 -0.99
C GLY A 56 12.37 -4.28 0.23
N SER A 57 13.47 -4.71 0.83
CA SER A 57 13.47 -5.56 2.03
C SER A 57 12.80 -4.89 3.23
N ASN A 58 13.00 -3.58 3.39
CA ASN A 58 12.37 -2.77 4.43
C ASN A 58 10.83 -2.72 4.26
N THR A 59 10.35 -2.44 3.05
CA THR A 59 8.91 -2.43 2.75
C THR A 59 8.30 -3.81 2.99
N ARG A 60 8.96 -4.88 2.54
CA ARG A 60 8.55 -6.26 2.81
C ARG A 60 8.45 -6.57 4.31
N ALA A 61 9.45 -6.17 5.09
CA ALA A 61 9.46 -6.41 6.53
C ALA A 61 8.28 -5.72 7.23
N VAL A 62 7.96 -4.50 6.83
CA VAL A 62 6.79 -3.77 7.35
C VAL A 62 5.48 -4.42 6.89
N VAL A 63 5.37 -4.86 5.64
CA VAL A 63 4.18 -5.58 5.18
C VAL A 63 3.97 -6.86 5.99
N LYS A 64 5.03 -7.62 6.29
CA LYS A 64 4.94 -8.78 7.19
C LYS A 64 4.45 -8.41 8.59
N LEU A 65 4.92 -7.29 9.15
CA LEU A 65 4.44 -6.80 10.45
C LEU A 65 2.96 -6.47 10.42
N VAL A 66 2.49 -5.80 9.36
CA VAL A 66 1.06 -5.48 9.16
C VAL A 66 0.23 -6.76 9.02
N GLN A 67 0.70 -7.71 8.21
CA GLN A 67 0.05 -9.01 8.05
C GLN A 67 -0.08 -9.74 9.39
N ARG A 68 1.00 -9.80 10.20
CA ARG A 68 0.95 -10.40 11.54
C ARG A 68 -0.02 -9.67 12.47
N LYS A 69 -0.04 -8.33 12.44
CA LYS A 69 -0.94 -7.52 13.26
C LYS A 69 -2.41 -7.80 12.94
N HIS A 70 -2.71 -8.09 11.68
CA HIS A 70 -4.04 -8.42 11.18
C HIS A 70 -4.32 -9.92 11.07
N LYS A 71 -3.50 -10.77 11.71
CA LYS A 71 -3.64 -12.23 11.72
C LYS A 71 -3.68 -12.87 10.32
N LEU A 72 -3.01 -12.26 9.36
CA LEU A 72 -2.78 -12.79 8.02
C LEU A 72 -1.49 -13.60 7.94
N VAL A 73 -1.36 -14.38 6.87
CA VAL A 73 -0.09 -15.04 6.52
C VAL A 73 0.97 -13.97 6.25
N ALA A 74 2.07 -14.02 6.99
CA ALA A 74 3.16 -13.04 6.92
C ALA A 74 4.17 -13.36 5.81
N ASP A 75 3.68 -13.55 4.59
CA ASP A 75 4.48 -13.85 3.40
C ASP A 75 5.31 -12.62 2.92
N GLY A 76 4.89 -11.42 3.30
CA GLY A 76 5.46 -10.15 2.85
C GLY A 76 5.09 -9.82 1.40
N ILE A 77 3.99 -10.38 0.90
CA ILE A 77 3.40 -10.06 -0.39
C ILE A 77 2.19 -9.16 -0.13
N TYR A 78 2.19 -7.99 -0.75
CA TYR A 78 1.03 -7.12 -0.67
C TYR A 78 0.00 -7.57 -1.72
N GLY A 79 -0.89 -8.47 -1.30
CA GLY A 79 -2.00 -8.99 -2.10
C GLY A 79 -3.36 -8.43 -1.68
N PRO A 80 -4.46 -8.85 -2.34
CA PRO A 80 -5.82 -8.38 -2.06
C PRO A 80 -6.24 -8.63 -0.61
N LYS A 81 -5.85 -9.78 -0.02
CA LYS A 81 -6.11 -10.08 1.40
C LYS A 81 -5.44 -9.06 2.34
N THR A 82 -4.18 -8.72 2.07
CA THR A 82 -3.44 -7.71 2.85
C THR A 82 -4.02 -6.32 2.67
N ARG A 83 -4.33 -5.93 1.42
CA ARG A 83 -4.97 -4.64 1.10
C ARG A 83 -6.28 -4.46 1.85
N SER A 84 -7.11 -5.50 1.88
CA SER A 84 -8.41 -5.52 2.52
C SER A 84 -8.35 -5.49 4.04
N ALA A 85 -7.38 -6.16 4.66
CA ALA A 85 -7.26 -6.19 6.12
C ALA A 85 -6.54 -4.96 6.70
N MET A 86 -5.68 -4.30 5.93
CA MET A 86 -4.88 -3.20 6.44
C MET A 86 -5.66 -1.89 6.55
N ASN A 87 -5.21 -1.03 7.46
CA ASN A 87 -5.79 0.29 7.66
C ASN A 87 -5.23 1.26 6.62
N TRP A 88 -6.12 2.03 6.03
CA TRP A 88 -5.81 3.04 5.03
C TRP A 88 -6.16 4.43 5.54
N ARG A 89 -5.34 5.40 5.19
CA ARG A 89 -5.75 6.81 5.23
C ARG A 89 -6.66 7.05 4.03
N LEU A 90 -7.95 7.16 4.30
CA LEU A 90 -8.97 7.35 3.28
C LEU A 90 -8.97 8.81 2.83
N TYR A 91 -9.19 9.07 1.55
CA TYR A 91 -9.54 10.41 1.09
C TYR A 91 -11.03 10.45 0.86
N SER A 92 -11.71 11.48 1.35
CA SER A 92 -13.13 11.72 1.13
C SER A 92 -13.30 12.61 -0.10
N SER A 93 -13.94 12.08 -1.15
CA SER A 93 -14.31 12.89 -2.33
C SER A 93 -15.37 13.93 -1.99
N ALA A 94 -16.27 13.62 -1.05
CA ALA A 94 -17.33 14.52 -0.60
C ALA A 94 -16.77 15.80 0.06
N THR A 95 -15.65 15.70 0.76
CA THR A 95 -15.02 16.82 1.47
C THR A 95 -13.65 17.21 0.88
N GLN A 96 -13.27 16.61 -0.24
CA GLN A 96 -11.96 16.77 -0.90
C GLN A 96 -10.74 16.69 0.05
N SER A 97 -10.84 15.92 1.13
CA SER A 97 -9.86 15.92 2.22
C SER A 97 -9.44 14.52 2.63
N TRP A 98 -8.23 14.42 3.16
CA TRP A 98 -7.73 13.19 3.75
C TRP A 98 -8.28 12.98 5.16
N SER A 99 -8.60 11.73 5.51
CA SER A 99 -9.01 11.36 6.86
C SER A 99 -7.91 11.70 7.87
N LYS A 100 -8.33 12.15 9.05
CA LYS A 100 -7.43 12.38 10.20
C LYS A 100 -6.94 11.07 10.82
N GLY A 101 -7.73 10.00 10.67
CA GLY A 101 -7.42 8.66 11.16
C GLY A 101 -7.21 7.64 10.04
N CYS A 102 -6.81 6.44 10.43
CA CYS A 102 -6.65 5.30 9.55
C CYS A 102 -7.78 4.31 9.77
N SER A 103 -8.42 3.88 8.69
CA SER A 103 -9.56 2.98 8.74
C SER A 103 -9.39 1.85 7.72
N SER A 104 -9.83 0.65 8.08
CA SER A 104 -9.99 -0.45 7.12
C SER A 104 -11.06 -0.04 6.09
N PRO A 105 -10.81 -0.20 4.78
CA PRO A 105 -11.80 0.04 3.73
C PRO A 105 -12.87 -1.07 3.64
N LEU A 106 -12.73 -2.14 4.43
CA LEU A 106 -13.74 -3.15 4.72
C LEU A 106 -14.27 -3.00 6.13
#